data_AF-A0A923NHC4-F1
#
_entry.id   AF-A0A923NHC4-F1
#
_cell.length_a   1.000
_cell.length_b   1.000
_cell.length_c   1.000
_cell.angle_alpha   90.00
_cell.angle_beta   90.00
_cell.angle_gamma   90.00
#
_symmetry.space_group_name_H-M   'P 1'
#
loop_
_entity.id
_entity.type
_entity.pdbx_description
1 polymer ?
#
loop_
_entity_poly.entity_id
_entity_poly.type
_entity_poly.pdbx_seq_one_letter_code
_entity_poly.pdbx_strand_id
1 'polypeptide(L)'
;MPIVVGKLTPQQIAPFGQLLNMYADAAEARDRYNATSADAQGLLFVTDDDAIEAAVVYREQDGDVTLISALGWKAIDRLALFEQLITYFSKQRVKSLTIKVAPNQTNSPLLAGFNRVAELTYRHDFAYPVALVLGGGGAHGAFEAGVFDVLKARGIVPQEVLGVSVGSINAMSFMHLNSDISHHTWDTLTTDVVYEVDEVGVYRTDFTKTIATHLVGRHYFNKESLRELIYPVVVHELATPRLAEMTLVATEFPLLKATPYSVTDETTADELTDWILASSAFYPVVSPVMINGKQYIDGGYSNNLPINLAADHGAKEIYAVSIMDGVPENWDRPEDAVVHFIRTPWQFGPLLDFFPDLSATYVRLGEIRTRQVLGELGGYYFALPVDVNFSWLGGSQLVKWLATDPVTAPIAALLTDLPVWLAWQQWIRRDADPEQKETAAGQGLATIERLARLLDVDKLVEYDLTTFIEAIVTAGKEKRDMLPMPTGTISRTYMLANLDVVLSAVLFLLSKSEKTSRI
;
A
#
# COMPACT_ATOMS: atom_id res chain seq x y z
N MET A 1 13.41 -18.73 -14.92
CA MET A 1 12.58 -19.64 -15.74
C MET A 1 11.13 -19.29 -15.52
N PRO A 2 10.41 -18.83 -16.55
CA PRO A 2 8.96 -18.64 -16.47
C PRO A 2 8.23 -19.97 -16.20
N ILE A 3 7.12 -19.90 -15.49
CA ILE A 3 6.15 -21.00 -15.38
C ILE A 3 4.94 -20.64 -16.22
N VAL A 4 4.55 -21.53 -17.13
CA VAL A 4 3.36 -21.38 -17.97
C VAL A 4 2.38 -22.52 -17.76
N VAL A 5 1.09 -22.24 -17.89
CA VAL A 5 0.05 -23.27 -17.83
C VAL A 5 -0.04 -23.96 -19.18
N GLY A 6 0.12 -25.28 -19.19
CA GLY A 6 0.14 -26.05 -20.43
C GLY A 6 0.36 -27.54 -20.23
N LYS A 7 0.26 -28.30 -21.33
CA LYS A 7 0.45 -29.75 -21.34
C LYS A 7 1.39 -30.15 -22.47
N LEU A 8 2.23 -31.15 -22.21
CA LEU A 8 3.14 -31.71 -23.20
C LEU A 8 2.51 -32.92 -23.90
N THR A 9 2.89 -33.14 -25.16
CA THR A 9 2.53 -34.37 -25.88
C THR A 9 3.40 -35.56 -25.43
N PRO A 10 2.94 -36.82 -25.62
CA PRO A 10 3.74 -38.02 -25.30
C PRO A 10 5.14 -38.03 -25.93
N GLN A 11 5.30 -37.46 -27.13
CA GLN A 11 6.60 -37.37 -27.80
C GLN A 11 7.53 -36.37 -27.14
N GLN A 12 7.00 -35.24 -26.65
CA GLN A 12 7.78 -34.21 -25.97
C GLN A 12 8.24 -34.62 -24.57
N ILE A 13 7.49 -35.49 -23.87
CA ILE A 13 7.87 -35.96 -22.52
C ILE A 13 8.79 -37.20 -22.53
N ALA A 14 8.90 -37.91 -23.65
CA ALA A 14 9.75 -39.09 -23.77
C ALA A 14 11.19 -38.90 -23.26
N PRO A 15 11.89 -37.77 -23.52
CA PRO A 15 13.24 -37.54 -22.99
C PRO A 15 13.28 -37.22 -21.49
N PHE A 16 12.16 -36.87 -20.86
CA PHE A 16 12.16 -36.45 -19.45
C PHE A 16 12.29 -37.63 -18.50
N GLY A 17 13.04 -37.41 -17.42
CA GLY A 17 13.11 -38.31 -16.28
C GLY A 17 12.13 -37.90 -15.18
N GLN A 18 12.14 -38.64 -14.08
CA GLN A 18 11.43 -38.23 -12.87
C GLN A 18 12.17 -37.08 -12.20
N LEU A 19 11.44 -36.01 -11.86
CA LEU A 19 12.00 -34.86 -11.17
C LEU A 19 12.11 -35.12 -9.66
N LEU A 20 11.01 -35.56 -9.05
CA LEU A 20 10.92 -35.78 -7.59
C LEU A 20 10.98 -37.27 -7.19
N ASN A 21 11.28 -38.16 -8.14
CA ASN A 21 11.33 -39.61 -7.93
C ASN A 21 10.07 -40.10 -7.19
N MET A 22 8.89 -39.74 -7.68
CA MET A 22 7.60 -40.06 -7.07
C MET A 22 7.18 -41.53 -7.30
N TYR A 23 7.80 -42.16 -8.30
CA TYR A 23 7.46 -43.48 -8.82
C TYR A 23 8.71 -44.37 -8.92
N ALA A 24 8.51 -45.65 -9.25
CA ALA A 24 9.63 -46.61 -9.33
C ALA A 24 10.64 -46.24 -10.43
N ASP A 25 10.15 -45.78 -11.58
CA ASP A 25 10.98 -45.37 -12.72
C ASP A 25 10.35 -44.25 -13.57
N ALA A 26 11.11 -43.77 -14.55
CA ALA A 26 10.67 -42.70 -15.44
C ALA A 26 9.55 -43.11 -16.39
N ALA A 27 9.38 -44.41 -16.68
CA ALA A 27 8.28 -44.86 -17.53
C ALA A 27 6.96 -44.73 -16.76
N GLU A 28 6.91 -45.21 -15.51
CA GLU A 28 5.72 -45.08 -14.66
C GLU A 28 5.31 -43.61 -14.46
N ALA A 29 6.27 -42.71 -14.22
CA ALA A 29 5.98 -41.29 -14.06
C ALA A 29 5.36 -40.64 -15.31
N ARG A 30 5.81 -41.04 -16.51
CA ARG A 30 5.26 -40.58 -17.79
C ARG A 30 3.87 -41.16 -18.04
N ASP A 31 3.64 -42.43 -17.71
CA ASP A 31 2.33 -43.05 -17.83
C ASP A 31 1.32 -42.35 -16.92
N ARG A 32 1.73 -41.99 -15.70
CA ARG A 32 0.92 -41.23 -14.75
C ARG A 32 0.64 -39.81 -15.21
N TYR A 33 1.63 -39.12 -15.78
CA TYR A 33 1.45 -37.82 -16.42
C TYR A 33 0.40 -37.91 -17.53
N ASN A 34 0.57 -38.85 -18.47
CA ASN A 34 -0.34 -39.01 -19.61
C ASN A 34 -1.76 -39.33 -19.15
N ALA A 35 -1.92 -40.32 -18.25
CA ALA A 35 -3.22 -40.79 -17.79
C ALA A 35 -4.02 -39.74 -17.02
N THR A 36 -3.36 -38.88 -16.26
CA THR A 36 -4.02 -37.91 -15.35
C THR A 36 -4.05 -36.50 -15.92
N SER A 37 -3.34 -36.24 -17.02
CA SER A 37 -3.31 -34.91 -17.63
C SER A 37 -4.67 -34.46 -18.15
N ALA A 38 -5.66 -35.32 -18.37
CA ALA A 38 -6.95 -34.92 -18.94
C ALA A 38 -7.83 -34.13 -17.94
N ASP A 39 -7.83 -34.51 -16.66
CA ASP A 39 -8.63 -33.94 -15.57
C ASP A 39 -7.82 -33.09 -14.58
N ALA A 40 -6.51 -32.99 -14.78
CA ALA A 40 -5.58 -32.23 -13.94
C ALA A 40 -5.05 -30.96 -14.64
N GLN A 41 -4.44 -30.09 -13.83
CA GLN A 41 -3.74 -28.90 -14.29
C GLN A 41 -2.26 -29.22 -14.56
N GLY A 42 -1.65 -28.46 -15.47
CA GLY A 42 -0.26 -28.66 -15.90
C GLY A 42 0.55 -27.36 -15.83
N LEU A 43 1.71 -27.42 -15.18
CA LEU A 43 2.72 -26.36 -15.18
C LEU A 43 3.89 -26.80 -16.03
N LEU A 44 4.39 -25.90 -16.86
CA LEU A 44 5.59 -26.08 -17.66
C LEU A 44 6.63 -25.07 -17.22
N PHE A 45 7.84 -25.54 -16.96
CA PHE A 45 9.00 -24.70 -16.69
C PHE A 45 9.75 -24.51 -18.00
N VAL A 46 9.93 -23.25 -18.40
CA VAL A 46 10.58 -22.91 -19.67
C VAL A 46 11.85 -22.10 -19.45
N THR A 47 12.81 -22.22 -20.37
CA THR A 47 13.94 -21.29 -20.48
C THR A 47 13.50 -19.96 -21.10
N ASP A 48 14.41 -19.00 -21.14
CA ASP A 48 14.17 -17.71 -21.80
C ASP A 48 14.03 -17.84 -23.33
N ASP A 49 14.52 -18.95 -23.91
CA ASP A 49 14.35 -19.32 -25.32
C ASP A 49 13.11 -20.22 -25.55
N ASP A 50 12.15 -20.22 -24.62
CA ASP A 50 10.92 -21.02 -24.63
C ASP A 50 11.11 -22.55 -24.67
N ALA A 51 12.31 -23.04 -24.30
CA ALA A 51 12.56 -24.48 -24.23
C ALA A 51 12.00 -25.06 -22.93
N ILE A 52 11.24 -26.16 -23.02
CA ILE A 52 10.60 -26.77 -21.84
C ILE A 52 11.59 -27.69 -21.12
N GLU A 53 11.87 -27.40 -19.86
CA GLU A 53 12.82 -28.16 -19.05
C GLU A 53 12.17 -29.11 -18.05
N ALA A 54 10.96 -28.78 -17.60
CA ALA A 54 10.19 -29.61 -16.68
C ALA A 54 8.69 -29.44 -16.89
N ALA A 55 7.94 -30.43 -16.45
CA ALA A 55 6.49 -30.41 -16.43
C ALA A 55 5.95 -31.03 -15.15
N VAL A 56 4.98 -30.36 -14.55
CA VAL A 56 4.30 -30.78 -13.32
C VAL A 56 2.82 -30.92 -13.59
N VAL A 57 2.23 -32.02 -13.14
CA VAL A 57 0.78 -32.24 -13.15
C VAL A 57 0.30 -32.28 -11.72
N TYR A 58 -0.76 -31.52 -11.44
CA TYR A 58 -1.34 -31.42 -10.11
C TYR A 58 -2.87 -31.31 -10.19
N ARG A 59 -3.51 -31.67 -9.09
CA ARG A 59 -4.93 -31.42 -8.86
C ARG A 59 -5.06 -30.44 -7.72
N GLU A 60 -5.90 -29.45 -7.88
CA GLU A 60 -6.24 -28.50 -6.83
C GLU A 60 -7.71 -28.69 -6.46
N GLN A 61 -7.98 -28.74 -5.16
CA GLN A 61 -9.34 -28.79 -4.62
C GLN A 61 -9.41 -27.93 -3.36
N ASP A 62 -10.25 -26.89 -3.38
CA ASP A 62 -10.48 -25.97 -2.24
C ASP A 62 -9.19 -25.37 -1.65
N GLY A 63 -8.19 -25.13 -2.50
CA GLY A 63 -6.86 -24.63 -2.13
C GLY A 63 -5.87 -25.71 -1.66
N ASP A 64 -6.26 -26.98 -1.56
CA ASP A 64 -5.31 -28.07 -1.34
C ASP A 64 -4.80 -28.61 -2.68
N VAL A 65 -3.50 -28.52 -2.89
CA VAL A 65 -2.82 -29.00 -4.10
C VAL A 65 -2.26 -30.39 -3.84
N THR A 66 -2.56 -31.35 -4.73
CA THR A 66 -1.91 -32.65 -4.76
C THR A 66 -1.10 -32.77 -6.03
N LEU A 67 0.22 -32.89 -5.87
CA LEU A 67 1.13 -33.17 -6.96
C LEU A 67 0.92 -34.60 -7.43
N ILE A 68 0.63 -34.78 -8.71
CA ILE A 68 0.39 -36.10 -9.30
C ILE A 68 1.70 -36.63 -9.89
N SER A 69 2.31 -35.88 -10.81
CA SER A 69 3.55 -36.29 -11.47
C SER A 69 4.43 -35.08 -11.76
N ALA A 70 5.74 -35.25 -11.64
CA ALA A 70 6.73 -34.23 -11.96
C ALA A 70 7.85 -34.83 -12.81
N LEU A 71 8.01 -34.30 -14.02
CA LEU A 71 8.97 -34.72 -15.03
C LEU A 71 9.99 -33.60 -15.28
N GLY A 72 11.24 -33.95 -15.55
CA GLY A 72 12.26 -32.95 -15.88
C GLY A 72 13.49 -33.52 -16.56
N TRP A 73 14.28 -32.64 -17.16
CA TRP A 73 15.58 -32.97 -17.76
C TRP A 73 16.59 -33.47 -16.72
N LYS A 74 17.50 -34.37 -17.13
CA LYS A 74 18.52 -34.95 -16.23
C LYS A 74 19.49 -33.92 -15.65
N ALA A 75 19.78 -32.85 -16.37
CA ALA A 75 20.77 -31.84 -16.00
C ALA A 75 20.18 -30.67 -15.18
N ILE A 76 18.88 -30.70 -14.89
CA ILE A 76 18.19 -29.61 -14.21
C ILE A 76 18.54 -29.57 -12.71
N ASP A 77 18.69 -28.36 -12.17
CA ASP A 77 18.77 -28.18 -10.72
C ASP A 77 17.38 -28.40 -10.11
N ARG A 78 17.23 -29.58 -9.49
CA ARG A 78 15.95 -30.03 -8.93
C ARG A 78 15.53 -29.20 -7.71
N LEU A 79 16.50 -28.70 -6.93
CA LEU A 79 16.19 -27.94 -5.72
C LEU A 79 15.68 -26.56 -6.11
N ALA A 80 16.40 -25.87 -7.00
CA ALA A 80 15.99 -24.55 -7.50
C ALA A 80 14.62 -24.60 -8.19
N LEU A 81 14.35 -25.64 -8.97
CA LEU A 81 13.03 -25.81 -9.59
C LEU A 81 11.93 -26.05 -8.55
N PHE A 82 12.22 -26.87 -7.54
CA PHE A 82 11.26 -27.14 -6.49
C PHE A 82 10.95 -25.89 -5.65
N GLU A 83 11.95 -25.05 -5.36
CA GLU A 83 11.75 -23.74 -4.74
C GLU A 83 10.85 -22.85 -5.60
N GLN A 84 11.06 -22.81 -6.93
CA GLN A 84 10.16 -22.09 -7.85
C GLN A 84 8.73 -22.64 -7.82
N LEU A 85 8.54 -23.96 -7.68
CA LEU A 85 7.23 -24.59 -7.56
C LEU A 85 6.52 -24.17 -6.26
N ILE A 86 7.26 -24.14 -5.13
CA ILE A 86 6.73 -23.65 -3.85
C ILE A 86 6.34 -22.17 -3.97
N THR A 87 7.21 -21.33 -4.54
CA THR A 87 6.93 -19.91 -4.80
C THR A 87 5.70 -19.72 -5.69
N TYR A 88 5.54 -20.53 -6.73
CA TYR A 88 4.36 -20.50 -7.60
C TYR A 88 3.07 -20.76 -6.83
N PHE A 89 3.01 -21.84 -6.07
CA PHE A 89 1.81 -22.18 -5.30
C PHE A 89 1.54 -21.19 -4.16
N SER A 90 2.59 -20.67 -3.53
CA SER A 90 2.48 -19.58 -2.55
C SER A 90 1.82 -18.33 -3.18
N LYS A 91 2.26 -17.92 -4.37
CA LYS A 91 1.68 -16.80 -5.15
C LYS A 91 0.19 -17.03 -5.48
N GLN A 92 -0.23 -18.29 -5.66
CA GLN A 92 -1.63 -18.66 -5.89
C GLN A 92 -2.47 -18.73 -4.60
N ARG A 93 -1.88 -18.46 -3.43
CA ARG A 93 -2.58 -18.49 -2.13
C ARG A 93 -3.20 -19.85 -1.78
N VAL A 94 -2.58 -20.96 -2.22
CA VAL A 94 -3.07 -22.31 -1.90
C VAL A 94 -2.81 -22.67 -0.43
N LYS A 95 -3.67 -23.47 0.19
CA LYS A 95 -3.53 -23.89 1.59
C LYS A 95 -2.39 -24.86 1.81
N SER A 96 -2.24 -25.84 0.91
CA SER A 96 -1.22 -26.87 1.07
C SER A 96 -0.75 -27.46 -0.25
N LEU A 97 0.44 -28.04 -0.24
CA LEU A 97 0.97 -28.89 -1.30
C LEU A 97 1.27 -30.28 -0.72
N THR A 98 0.58 -31.29 -1.25
CA THR A 98 0.79 -32.69 -0.91
C THR A 98 1.54 -33.39 -2.03
N ILE A 99 2.59 -34.14 -1.65
CA ILE A 99 3.42 -34.91 -2.56
C ILE A 99 3.57 -36.35 -2.04
N LYS A 100 3.61 -37.30 -2.96
CA LYS A 100 3.96 -38.69 -2.68
C LYS A 100 5.31 -39.00 -3.31
N VAL A 101 6.22 -39.59 -2.54
CA VAL A 101 7.59 -39.91 -2.98
C VAL A 101 7.83 -41.41 -3.04
N ALA A 102 8.85 -41.85 -3.78
CA ALA A 102 9.28 -43.25 -3.74
C ALA A 102 9.99 -43.60 -2.42
N PRO A 103 10.04 -44.88 -2.00
CA PRO A 103 10.65 -45.30 -0.74
C PRO A 103 12.11 -44.87 -0.54
N ASN A 104 12.87 -44.72 -1.62
CA ASN A 104 14.28 -44.29 -1.57
C ASN A 104 14.47 -42.77 -1.42
N GLN A 105 13.39 -41.99 -1.27
CA GLN A 105 13.41 -40.53 -1.17
C GLN A 105 12.95 -39.98 0.17
N THR A 106 12.68 -40.82 1.17
CA THR A 106 12.12 -40.36 2.46
C THR A 106 13.02 -39.38 3.23
N ASN A 107 14.32 -39.31 2.88
CA ASN A 107 15.32 -38.40 3.46
C ASN A 107 15.82 -37.35 2.45
N SER A 108 15.05 -37.06 1.40
CA SER A 108 15.44 -36.08 0.37
C SER A 108 15.43 -34.66 0.94
N PRO A 109 16.46 -33.82 0.64
CA PRO A 109 16.43 -32.39 0.98
C PRO A 109 15.23 -31.63 0.39
N LEU A 110 14.63 -32.15 -0.68
CA LEU A 110 13.42 -31.59 -1.31
C LEU A 110 12.19 -31.66 -0.38
N LEU A 111 12.24 -32.49 0.67
CA LEU A 111 11.17 -32.59 1.66
C LEU A 111 11.37 -31.64 2.86
N ALA A 112 12.39 -30.78 2.81
CA ALA A 112 12.56 -29.75 3.83
C ALA A 112 11.30 -28.86 3.90
N GLY A 113 10.77 -28.66 5.10
CA GLY A 113 9.53 -27.91 5.31
C GLY A 113 8.24 -28.69 5.02
N PHE A 114 8.31 -29.99 4.68
CA PHE A 114 7.15 -30.85 4.56
C PHE A 114 6.97 -31.74 5.80
N ASN A 115 5.73 -31.90 6.24
CA ASN A 115 5.34 -32.81 7.30
C ASN A 115 4.87 -34.13 6.71
N ARG A 116 5.31 -35.27 7.27
CA ARG A 116 4.82 -36.58 6.86
C ARG A 116 3.40 -36.79 7.39
N VAL A 117 2.44 -37.00 6.49
CA VAL A 117 1.01 -37.18 6.84
C VAL A 117 0.50 -38.59 6.61
N ALA A 118 1.18 -39.39 5.76
CA ALA A 118 0.90 -40.81 5.58
C ALA A 118 2.14 -41.58 5.11
N GLU A 119 1.98 -42.85 4.74
CA GLU A 119 3.05 -43.63 4.12
C GLU A 119 3.52 -42.97 2.82
N LEU A 120 4.81 -42.59 2.79
CA LEU A 120 5.48 -41.92 1.67
C LEU A 120 4.81 -40.61 1.20
N THR A 121 3.90 -40.05 2.00
CA THR A 121 3.10 -38.88 1.64
C THR A 121 3.41 -37.75 2.60
N TYR A 122 3.74 -36.61 2.02
CA TYR A 122 4.26 -35.44 2.68
C TYR A 122 3.42 -34.22 2.29
N ARG A 123 3.20 -33.31 3.24
CA ARG A 123 2.38 -32.11 3.07
C ARG A 123 3.14 -30.89 3.54
N HIS A 124 3.19 -29.87 2.70
CA HIS A 124 3.64 -28.52 3.06
C HIS A 124 2.40 -27.65 3.21
N ASP A 125 2.23 -27.06 4.39
CA ASP A 125 1.17 -26.09 4.65
C ASP A 125 1.73 -24.70 4.42
N PHE A 126 1.08 -23.93 3.55
CA PHE A 126 1.47 -22.55 3.32
C PHE A 126 0.91 -21.68 4.44
N ALA A 127 1.77 -20.84 5.01
CA ALA A 127 1.38 -19.78 5.91
C ALA A 127 1.51 -18.44 5.18
N TYR A 128 0.63 -17.50 5.52
CA TYR A 128 0.68 -16.14 4.97
C TYR A 128 0.80 -15.12 6.10
N PRO A 129 1.97 -15.03 6.76
CA PRO A 129 2.18 -14.03 7.80
C PRO A 129 1.93 -12.63 7.27
N VAL A 130 1.19 -11.87 8.06
CA VAL A 130 0.80 -10.50 7.85
C VAL A 130 1.81 -9.58 8.54
N ALA A 131 2.34 -8.61 7.81
CA ALA A 131 3.12 -7.51 8.38
C ALA A 131 2.39 -6.18 8.17
N LEU A 132 2.48 -5.31 9.18
CA LEU A 132 2.07 -3.91 9.10
C LEU A 132 3.32 -3.03 9.04
N VAL A 133 3.51 -2.32 7.93
CA VAL A 133 4.66 -1.42 7.73
C VAL A 133 4.17 0.02 7.82
N LEU A 134 4.68 0.75 8.81
CA LEU A 134 4.30 2.13 9.15
C LEU A 134 5.43 3.08 8.77
N GLY A 135 5.13 3.97 7.83
CA GLY A 135 6.12 4.90 7.29
C GLY A 135 6.28 6.17 8.13
N GLY A 136 7.38 6.88 7.89
CA GLY A 136 7.56 8.21 8.46
C GLY A 136 6.54 9.21 7.87
N GLY A 137 6.26 10.25 8.66
CA GLY A 137 5.30 11.31 8.32
C GLY A 137 5.19 12.42 9.36
N GLY A 138 6.00 12.37 10.43
CA GLY A 138 6.02 13.34 11.53
C GLY A 138 4.70 13.40 12.29
N ALA A 139 4.08 14.57 12.38
CA ALA A 139 2.86 14.85 13.14
C ALA A 139 1.58 14.18 12.63
N HIS A 140 1.68 13.35 11.59
CA HIS A 140 0.53 12.75 10.92
C HIS A 140 0.28 11.27 11.29
N GLY A 141 0.93 10.77 12.33
CA GLY A 141 0.83 9.37 12.77
C GLY A 141 -0.58 8.93 13.20
N ALA A 142 -1.46 9.86 13.55
CA ALA A 142 -2.87 9.57 13.86
C ALA A 142 -3.60 8.86 12.69
N PHE A 143 -3.17 9.08 11.45
CA PHE A 143 -3.68 8.34 10.29
C PHE A 143 -3.43 6.83 10.40
N GLU A 144 -2.23 6.42 10.84
CA GLU A 144 -1.87 5.00 11.01
C GLU A 144 -2.68 4.31 12.11
N ALA A 145 -3.10 5.04 13.15
CA ALA A 145 -4.00 4.51 14.18
C ALA A 145 -5.35 4.09 13.58
N GLY A 146 -5.97 4.95 12.77
CA GLY A 146 -7.21 4.61 12.07
C GLY A 146 -7.06 3.48 11.05
N VAL A 147 -5.86 3.34 10.43
CA VAL A 147 -5.55 2.18 9.60
C VAL A 147 -5.55 0.90 10.42
N PHE A 148 -4.80 0.90 11.53
CA PHE A 148 -4.71 -0.26 12.42
C PHE A 148 -6.08 -0.68 12.96
N ASP A 149 -6.93 0.28 13.35
CA ASP A 149 -8.28 0.01 13.86
C ASP A 149 -9.14 -0.76 12.86
N VAL A 150 -9.12 -0.38 11.58
CA VAL A 150 -9.86 -1.09 10.54
C VAL A 150 -9.30 -2.48 10.31
N LEU A 151 -7.97 -2.63 10.20
CA LEU A 151 -7.35 -3.94 10.01
C LEU A 151 -7.71 -4.90 11.16
N LYS A 152 -7.59 -4.42 12.41
CA LYS A 152 -7.98 -5.15 13.61
C LYS A 152 -9.45 -5.52 13.61
N ALA A 153 -10.35 -4.58 13.29
CA ALA A 153 -11.79 -4.84 13.20
C ALA A 153 -12.16 -5.88 12.14
N ARG A 154 -11.34 -6.03 11.09
CA ARG A 154 -11.49 -7.05 10.04
C ARG A 154 -10.77 -8.36 10.34
N GLY A 155 -10.17 -8.51 11.51
CA GLY A 155 -9.42 -9.70 11.90
C GLY A 155 -8.10 -9.86 11.15
N ILE A 156 -7.61 -8.80 10.49
CA ILE A 156 -6.30 -8.75 9.87
C ILE A 156 -5.31 -8.41 10.98
N VAL A 157 -4.72 -9.45 11.56
CA VAL A 157 -3.83 -9.34 12.71
C VAL A 157 -2.38 -9.50 12.24
N PRO A 158 -1.53 -8.46 12.35
CA PRO A 158 -0.12 -8.57 12.00
C PRO A 158 0.62 -9.47 12.99
N GLN A 159 1.53 -10.30 12.48
CA GLN A 159 2.54 -11.01 13.28
C GLN A 159 3.82 -10.17 13.43
N GLU A 160 4.00 -9.16 12.59
CA GLU A 160 5.09 -8.19 12.69
C GLU A 160 4.58 -6.77 12.40
N VAL A 161 5.06 -5.81 13.17
CA VAL A 161 4.88 -4.38 12.93
C VAL A 161 6.24 -3.73 12.72
N LEU A 162 6.41 -3.05 11.58
CA LEU A 162 7.62 -2.33 11.25
C LEU A 162 7.35 -0.83 11.25
N GLY A 163 8.24 -0.04 11.83
CA GLY A 163 8.03 1.40 11.99
C GLY A 163 9.22 2.27 11.62
N VAL A 164 8.95 3.42 11.02
CA VAL A 164 9.97 4.44 10.72
C VAL A 164 9.52 5.80 11.24
N SER A 165 10.39 6.50 11.96
CA SER A 165 10.07 7.83 12.53
C SER A 165 8.81 7.75 13.39
N VAL A 166 7.79 8.55 13.10
CA VAL A 166 6.47 8.43 13.75
C VAL A 166 5.89 7.02 13.69
N GLY A 167 6.11 6.29 12.59
CA GLY A 167 5.69 4.90 12.45
C GLY A 167 6.36 3.99 13.47
N SER A 168 7.55 4.33 14.00
CA SER A 168 8.19 3.57 15.10
C SER A 168 7.48 3.77 16.45
N ILE A 169 6.92 4.96 16.70
CA ILE A 169 6.12 5.25 17.90
C ILE A 169 4.78 4.50 17.84
N ASN A 170 4.16 4.48 16.67
CA ASN A 170 2.94 3.69 16.46
C ASN A 170 3.22 2.18 16.48
N ALA A 171 4.29 1.72 15.83
CA ALA A 171 4.68 0.31 15.85
C ALA A 171 4.95 -0.19 17.28
N MET A 172 5.53 0.65 18.13
CA MET A 172 5.68 0.38 19.54
C MET A 172 4.32 0.10 20.17
N SER A 173 3.37 1.03 20.05
CA SER A 173 2.03 0.89 20.63
C SER A 173 1.25 -0.31 20.07
N PHE A 174 1.44 -0.65 18.79
CA PHE A 174 0.69 -1.70 18.11
C PHE A 174 1.24 -3.11 18.34
N MET A 175 2.41 -3.27 18.97
CA MET A 175 3.01 -4.60 19.18
C MET A 175 2.18 -5.50 20.11
N HIS A 176 1.23 -4.94 20.86
CA HIS A 176 0.23 -5.65 21.67
C HIS A 176 -1.15 -5.73 21.00
N LEU A 177 -1.23 -5.39 19.71
CA LEU A 177 -2.47 -5.36 18.92
C LEU A 177 -3.54 -4.42 19.51
N ASN A 178 -3.11 -3.31 20.12
CA ASN A 178 -3.96 -2.27 20.66
C ASN A 178 -3.52 -0.89 20.15
N SER A 179 -4.47 0.01 19.93
CA SER A 179 -4.28 1.39 19.49
C SER A 179 -4.63 2.42 20.55
N ASP A 180 -5.18 2.03 21.72
CA ASP A 180 -5.61 2.98 22.77
C ASP A 180 -4.50 3.96 23.18
N ILE A 181 -3.27 3.46 23.34
CA ILE A 181 -2.11 4.27 23.71
C ILE A 181 -1.75 5.23 22.58
N SER A 182 -1.76 4.75 21.33
CA SER A 182 -1.53 5.57 20.15
C SER A 182 -2.56 6.70 20.06
N HIS A 183 -3.86 6.40 20.16
CA HIS A 183 -4.94 7.40 20.18
C HIS A 183 -4.73 8.43 21.30
N HIS A 184 -4.44 7.99 22.51
CA HIS A 184 -4.19 8.91 23.62
C HIS A 184 -2.96 9.80 23.39
N THR A 185 -1.89 9.26 22.82
CA THR A 185 -0.72 10.03 22.41
C THR A 185 -1.13 11.11 21.40
N TRP A 186 -1.87 10.74 20.34
CA TRP A 186 -2.28 11.69 19.30
C TRP A 186 -3.26 12.76 19.77
N ASP A 187 -4.10 12.47 20.76
CA ASP A 187 -5.05 13.43 21.34
C ASP A 187 -4.42 14.44 22.29
N THR A 188 -3.18 14.19 22.73
CA THR A 188 -2.53 15.02 23.77
C THR A 188 -1.23 15.68 23.29
N LEU A 189 -0.66 15.19 22.19
CA LEU A 189 0.63 15.65 21.68
C LEU A 189 0.54 17.00 20.96
N THR A 190 1.28 17.98 21.44
CA THR A 190 1.40 19.32 20.82
C THR A 190 2.83 19.62 20.41
N THR A 191 3.03 20.55 19.47
CA THR A 191 4.36 20.93 18.97
C THR A 191 5.29 21.41 20.08
N ASP A 192 4.77 22.17 21.04
CA ASP A 192 5.55 22.71 22.16
C ASP A 192 5.99 21.62 23.14
N VAL A 193 5.22 20.54 23.28
CA VAL A 193 5.62 19.36 24.07
C VAL A 193 6.76 18.60 23.39
N VAL A 194 6.76 18.50 22.06
CA VAL A 194 7.77 17.73 21.32
C VAL A 194 9.06 18.53 21.10
N TYR A 195 8.94 19.80 20.72
CA TYR A 195 10.04 20.63 20.24
C TYR A 195 10.32 21.88 21.07
N GLU A 196 9.56 22.12 22.15
CA GLU A 196 9.67 23.33 22.99
C GLU A 196 9.41 24.65 22.23
N VAL A 197 8.63 24.57 21.14
CA VAL A 197 8.21 25.72 20.33
C VAL A 197 6.77 25.59 19.83
N ASP A 198 6.10 26.71 19.58
CA ASP A 198 4.70 26.74 19.11
C ASP A 198 4.54 26.16 17.70
N GLU A 199 5.50 26.43 16.81
CA GLU A 199 5.49 25.97 15.42
C GLU A 199 6.93 25.76 14.93
N VAL A 200 7.17 24.65 14.23
CA VAL A 200 8.39 24.35 13.48
C VAL A 200 8.22 24.74 12.01
N GLY A 201 7.02 24.58 11.45
CA GLY A 201 6.66 25.11 10.12
C GLY A 201 7.34 24.39 8.96
N VAL A 202 7.74 23.13 9.15
CA VAL A 202 8.36 22.33 8.08
C VAL A 202 7.27 21.75 7.18
N TYR A 203 7.00 22.46 6.10
CA TYR A 203 6.15 21.96 5.03
C TYR A 203 6.96 21.14 4.03
N ARG A 204 6.30 20.13 3.48
CA ARG A 204 6.87 19.22 2.46
C ARG A 204 7.38 19.95 1.23
N THR A 205 6.69 21.00 0.81
CA THR A 205 6.99 21.79 -0.39
C THR A 205 8.17 22.76 -0.22
N ASP A 206 8.43 23.18 1.01
CA ASP A 206 9.47 24.17 1.35
C ASP A 206 10.67 23.55 2.07
N PHE A 207 10.71 22.22 2.13
CA PHE A 207 11.67 21.43 2.88
C PHE A 207 13.12 21.89 2.70
N THR A 208 13.57 22.11 1.46
CA THR A 208 14.94 22.57 1.15
C THR A 208 15.26 23.94 1.76
N LYS A 209 14.30 24.86 1.74
CA LYS A 209 14.45 26.21 2.30
C LYS A 209 14.51 26.15 3.83
N THR A 210 13.65 25.34 4.44
CA THR A 210 13.63 25.17 5.90
C THR A 210 14.91 24.49 6.39
N ILE A 211 15.37 23.44 5.71
CA ILE A 211 16.67 22.79 5.98
C ILE A 211 17.83 23.80 5.94
N ALA A 212 17.88 24.68 4.93
CA ALA A 212 18.95 25.67 4.81
C ALA A 212 19.00 26.61 6.02
N THR A 213 17.85 27.05 6.53
CA THR A 213 17.78 27.89 7.73
C THR A 213 18.35 27.19 8.96
N HIS A 214 18.01 25.92 9.19
CA HIS A 214 18.51 25.17 10.36
C HIS A 214 20.01 24.88 10.28
N LEU A 215 20.56 24.65 9.06
CA LEU A 215 21.99 24.42 8.86
C LEU A 215 22.86 25.66 9.12
N VAL A 216 22.39 26.85 8.74
CA VAL A 216 23.14 28.10 8.91
C VAL A 216 23.35 28.44 10.39
N GLY A 217 22.39 28.07 11.25
CA GLY A 217 22.46 28.32 12.68
C GLY A 217 22.99 27.16 13.53
N ARG A 218 22.99 25.91 13.06
CA ARG A 218 23.14 24.68 13.88
C ARG A 218 22.23 24.64 15.12
N HIS A 219 21.04 25.23 15.02
CA HIS A 219 20.04 25.18 16.07
C HIS A 219 19.21 23.91 15.86
N TYR A 220 19.50 22.89 16.69
CA TYR A 220 18.69 21.68 16.76
C TYR A 220 17.61 21.87 17.82
N PHE A 221 16.42 21.34 17.57
CA PHE A 221 15.44 21.17 18.65
C PHE A 221 15.89 20.10 19.64
N ASN A 222 15.46 20.28 20.89
CA ASN A 222 15.82 19.41 21.99
C ASN A 222 15.15 18.04 21.83
N LYS A 223 15.94 16.97 21.91
CA LYS A 223 15.43 15.58 21.87
C LYS A 223 15.05 15.04 23.25
N GLU A 224 15.47 15.71 24.33
CA GLU A 224 15.17 15.28 25.70
C GLU A 224 13.67 15.40 26.00
N SER A 225 12.98 16.42 25.49
CA SER A 225 11.52 16.56 25.66
C SER A 225 10.76 15.38 25.06
N LEU A 226 11.13 14.94 23.85
CA LEU A 226 10.59 13.72 23.27
C LEU A 226 10.98 12.47 24.08
N ARG A 227 12.21 12.40 24.60
CA ARG A 227 12.65 11.29 25.47
C ARG A 227 11.77 11.18 26.71
N GLU A 228 11.56 12.28 27.43
CA GLU A 228 10.76 12.34 28.65
C GLU A 228 9.31 11.94 28.40
N LEU A 229 8.78 12.27 27.22
CA LEU A 229 7.44 11.86 26.80
C LEU A 229 7.32 10.36 26.51
N ILE A 230 8.25 9.80 25.72
CA ILE A 230 8.13 8.41 25.24
C ILE A 230 8.63 7.37 26.24
N TYR A 231 9.59 7.72 27.11
CA TYR A 231 10.23 6.75 28.01
C TYR A 231 9.22 6.03 28.93
N PRO A 232 8.25 6.72 29.58
CA PRO A 232 7.24 6.04 30.38
C PRO A 232 6.37 5.07 29.57
N VAL A 233 6.08 5.42 28.31
CA VAL A 233 5.31 4.56 27.39
C VAL A 233 6.14 3.33 27.01
N VAL A 234 7.41 3.51 26.65
CA VAL A 234 8.35 2.42 26.36
C VAL A 234 8.45 1.44 27.54
N VAL A 235 8.57 1.94 28.77
CA VAL A 235 8.59 1.10 29.98
C VAL A 235 7.30 0.30 30.14
N HIS A 236 6.15 0.93 29.87
CA HIS A 236 4.84 0.27 29.94
C HIS A 236 4.70 -0.84 28.89
N GLU A 237 5.06 -0.55 27.64
CA GLU A 237 4.97 -1.47 26.51
C GLU A 237 5.91 -2.67 26.70
N LEU A 238 7.17 -2.45 27.08
CA LEU A 238 8.13 -3.55 27.33
C LEU A 238 7.77 -4.41 28.56
N ALA A 239 6.94 -3.91 29.47
CA ALA A 239 6.44 -4.70 30.59
C ALA A 239 5.31 -5.67 30.18
N THR A 240 4.77 -5.53 28.96
CA THR A 240 3.68 -6.33 28.43
C THR A 240 4.23 -7.34 27.40
N PRO A 241 3.78 -8.61 27.41
CA PRO A 241 4.16 -9.55 26.37
C PRO A 241 3.74 -9.07 24.98
N ARG A 242 4.68 -9.12 24.04
CA ARG A 242 4.46 -8.71 22.65
C ARG A 242 3.66 -9.80 21.93
N LEU A 243 2.66 -9.37 21.16
CA LEU A 243 1.81 -10.26 20.34
C LEU A 243 2.21 -10.24 18.86
N ALA A 244 2.91 -9.19 18.44
CA ALA A 244 3.58 -9.07 17.17
C ALA A 244 5.05 -8.70 17.39
N GLU A 245 5.94 -9.21 16.54
CA GLU A 245 7.33 -8.76 16.51
C GLU A 245 7.39 -7.27 16.11
N MET A 246 8.37 -6.54 16.64
CA MET A 246 8.53 -5.12 16.36
C MET A 246 9.93 -4.85 15.81
N THR A 247 10.00 -4.21 14.65
CA THR A 247 11.24 -3.72 14.06
C THR A 247 11.11 -2.25 13.71
N LEU A 248 12.10 -1.42 14.06
CA LEU A 248 12.19 -0.04 13.58
C LEU A 248 13.40 0.16 12.68
N VAL A 249 13.40 1.21 11.86
CA VAL A 249 14.55 1.57 11.02
C VAL A 249 15.06 2.96 11.36
N ALA A 250 16.38 3.09 11.56
CA ALA A 250 17.08 4.36 11.61
C ALA A 250 18.13 4.44 10.50
N THR A 251 18.62 5.65 10.21
CA THR A 251 19.64 5.87 9.18
C THR A 251 21.00 6.13 9.81
N GLU A 252 21.99 5.28 9.58
CA GLU A 252 23.39 5.51 10.02
C GLU A 252 23.97 6.72 9.27
N PHE A 253 24.42 7.73 10.01
CA PHE A 253 24.97 8.98 9.48
C PHE A 253 26.50 9.02 9.66
N PRO A 254 27.30 9.47 8.67
CA PRO A 254 26.90 10.09 7.40
C PRO A 254 26.78 9.11 6.21
N LEU A 255 26.87 7.80 6.45
CA LEU A 255 26.87 6.78 5.38
C LEU A 255 25.50 6.60 4.70
N LEU A 256 24.42 7.10 5.32
CA LEU A 256 23.03 6.97 4.90
C LEU A 256 22.58 5.51 4.72
N LYS A 257 23.08 4.63 5.58
CA LYS A 257 22.76 3.20 5.56
C LYS A 257 21.52 2.93 6.43
N ALA A 258 20.50 2.29 5.86
CA ALA A 258 19.37 1.77 6.62
C ALA A 258 19.84 0.75 7.66
N THR A 259 19.45 0.96 8.92
CA THR A 259 19.82 0.13 10.06
C THR A 259 18.56 -0.29 10.79
N PRO A 260 18.11 -1.55 10.61
CA PRO A 260 16.98 -2.08 11.36
C PRO A 260 17.38 -2.40 12.80
N TYR A 261 16.46 -2.18 13.73
CA TYR A 261 16.54 -2.60 15.12
C TYR A 261 15.27 -3.37 15.47
N SER A 262 15.43 -4.67 15.74
CA SER A 262 14.33 -5.53 16.18
C SER A 262 14.33 -5.57 17.70
N VAL A 263 13.16 -5.33 18.29
CA VAL A 263 12.95 -5.46 19.73
C VAL A 263 13.04 -6.93 20.10
N THR A 264 13.67 -7.26 21.22
CA THR A 264 13.78 -8.62 21.75
C THR A 264 13.36 -8.64 23.22
N ASP A 265 13.28 -9.83 23.82
CA ASP A 265 12.99 -9.96 25.25
C ASP A 265 14.13 -9.42 26.14
N GLU A 266 15.30 -9.16 25.55
CA GLU A 266 16.47 -8.57 26.22
C GLU A 266 16.53 -7.05 26.05
N THR A 267 15.69 -6.46 25.19
CA THR A 267 15.66 -5.02 24.93
C THR A 267 15.31 -4.25 26.21
N THR A 268 16.17 -3.31 26.58
CA THR A 268 15.92 -2.40 27.70
C THR A 268 15.11 -1.16 27.27
N ALA A 269 14.46 -0.52 28.24
CA ALA A 269 13.71 0.72 27.98
C ALA A 269 14.61 1.85 27.46
N ASP A 270 15.84 1.97 27.97
CA ASP A 270 16.81 2.96 27.48
C ASP A 270 17.18 2.70 26.02
N GLU A 271 17.46 1.44 25.65
CA GLU A 271 17.80 1.07 24.28
C GLU A 271 16.67 1.34 23.30
N LEU A 272 15.45 0.89 23.59
CA LEU A 272 14.30 1.13 22.71
C LEU A 272 14.01 2.62 22.57
N THR A 273 14.08 3.37 23.68
CA THR A 273 13.92 4.83 23.66
C THR A 273 14.97 5.49 22.75
N ASP A 274 16.24 5.13 22.88
CA ASP A 274 17.32 5.67 22.03
C ASP A 274 17.08 5.37 20.55
N TRP A 275 16.63 4.16 20.22
CA TRP A 275 16.35 3.75 18.86
C TRP A 275 15.11 4.43 18.24
N ILE A 276 14.06 4.66 19.02
CA ILE A 276 12.89 5.46 18.58
C ILE A 276 13.30 6.92 18.33
N LEU A 277 14.09 7.51 19.25
CA LEU A 277 14.64 8.85 19.07
C LEU A 277 15.52 8.94 17.82
N ALA A 278 16.37 7.94 17.58
CA ALA A 278 17.20 7.85 16.38
C ALA A 278 16.35 7.78 15.11
N SER A 279 15.34 6.90 15.09
CA SER A 279 14.42 6.73 13.96
C SER A 279 13.59 7.98 13.67
N SER A 280 13.42 8.87 14.65
CA SER A 280 12.63 10.11 14.54
C SER A 280 13.48 11.40 14.50
N ALA A 281 14.82 11.27 14.51
CA ALA A 281 15.72 12.41 14.53
C ALA A 281 15.83 13.07 13.15
N PHE A 282 14.84 13.92 12.82
CA PHE A 282 14.71 14.59 11.53
C PHE A 282 15.80 15.65 11.31
N TYR A 283 17.01 15.19 10.94
CA TYR A 283 18.16 16.06 10.68
C TYR A 283 17.91 16.99 9.48
N PRO A 284 18.36 18.26 9.48
CA PRO A 284 19.11 18.98 10.51
C PRO A 284 18.22 19.70 11.54
N VAL A 285 16.92 19.43 11.56
CA VAL A 285 15.98 20.04 12.51
C VAL A 285 16.21 19.46 13.92
N VAL A 286 16.43 18.15 14.01
CA VAL A 286 16.81 17.43 15.23
C VAL A 286 18.24 16.89 15.10
N SER A 287 19.02 16.96 16.18
CA SER A 287 20.40 16.48 16.18
C SER A 287 20.48 14.95 16.04
N PRO A 288 21.54 14.40 15.42
CA PRO A 288 21.74 12.95 15.39
C PRO A 288 21.82 12.33 16.78
N VAL A 289 21.37 11.08 16.91
CA VAL A 289 21.42 10.30 18.15
C VAL A 289 22.65 9.39 18.12
N MET A 290 23.41 9.35 19.22
CA MET A 290 24.59 8.51 19.37
C MET A 290 24.19 7.18 20.00
N ILE A 291 24.35 6.08 19.28
CA ILE A 291 24.12 4.71 19.80
C ILE A 291 25.37 3.89 19.49
N ASN A 292 25.98 3.30 20.53
CA ASN A 292 27.15 2.42 20.42
C ASN A 292 28.30 3.02 19.58
N GLY A 293 28.57 4.32 19.75
CA GLY A 293 29.66 5.03 19.06
C GLY A 293 29.35 5.44 17.61
N LYS A 294 28.14 5.21 17.11
CA LYS A 294 27.66 5.61 15.78
C LYS A 294 26.57 6.68 15.88
N GLN A 295 26.46 7.52 14.85
CA GLN A 295 25.41 8.52 14.73
C GLN A 295 24.26 7.99 13.88
N TYR A 296 23.04 8.25 14.32
CA TYR A 296 21.82 7.89 13.61
C TYR A 296 20.89 9.10 13.48
N ILE A 297 20.19 9.17 12.36
CA ILE A 297 19.14 10.14 12.05
C ILE A 297 17.88 9.39 11.59
N ASP A 298 16.82 10.16 11.31
CA ASP A 298 15.51 9.65 10.91
C ASP A 298 15.61 8.55 9.85
N GLY A 299 14.88 7.46 10.05
CA GLY A 299 14.91 6.30 9.15
C GLY A 299 14.40 6.62 7.74
N GLY A 300 13.54 7.64 7.61
CA GLY A 300 12.99 8.11 6.35
C GLY A 300 14.04 8.56 5.33
N TYR A 301 15.26 8.90 5.77
CA TYR A 301 16.38 9.26 4.89
C TYR A 301 16.96 8.09 4.10
N SER A 302 16.84 6.86 4.60
CA SER A 302 17.38 5.67 3.94
C SER A 302 16.29 4.71 3.47
N ASN A 303 15.25 4.51 4.26
CA ASN A 303 14.11 3.67 3.90
C ASN A 303 12.86 4.08 4.70
N ASN A 304 12.00 4.92 4.12
CA ASN A 304 10.78 5.38 4.77
C ASN A 304 9.66 4.33 4.84
N LEU A 305 9.77 3.23 4.10
CA LEU A 305 8.72 2.21 4.03
C LEU A 305 9.36 0.83 3.83
N PRO A 306 9.85 0.17 4.90
CA PRO A 306 10.70 -1.01 4.83
C PRO A 306 9.95 -2.30 4.45
N ILE A 307 9.27 -2.30 3.30
CA ILE A 307 8.50 -3.42 2.74
C ILE A 307 9.38 -4.65 2.51
N ASN A 308 10.58 -4.44 1.95
CA ASN A 308 11.47 -5.54 1.63
C ASN A 308 12.01 -6.20 2.91
N LEU A 309 12.21 -5.42 3.97
CA LEU A 309 12.59 -5.97 5.28
C LEU A 309 11.49 -6.88 5.86
N ALA A 310 10.22 -6.44 5.77
CA ALA A 310 9.09 -7.28 6.19
C ALA A 310 9.00 -8.58 5.36
N ALA A 311 9.24 -8.49 4.05
CA ALA A 311 9.29 -9.67 3.19
C ALA A 311 10.47 -10.62 3.53
N ASP A 312 11.64 -10.06 3.81
CA ASP A 312 12.85 -10.79 4.24
C ASP A 312 12.62 -11.50 5.59
N HIS A 313 11.80 -10.93 6.47
CA HIS A 313 11.34 -11.55 7.71
C HIS A 313 10.26 -12.63 7.50
N GLY A 314 9.82 -12.85 6.25
CA GLY A 314 8.91 -13.92 5.86
C GLY A 314 7.46 -13.50 5.69
N ALA A 315 7.12 -12.20 5.77
CA ALA A 315 5.77 -11.73 5.51
C ALA A 315 5.35 -12.06 4.08
N LYS A 316 4.09 -12.52 3.92
CA LYS A 316 3.48 -12.81 2.62
C LYS A 316 2.29 -11.91 2.33
N GLU A 317 1.79 -11.19 3.32
CA GLU A 317 0.75 -10.19 3.20
C GLU A 317 1.26 -8.93 3.92
N ILE A 318 1.42 -7.82 3.22
CA ILE A 318 2.06 -6.62 3.76
C ILE A 318 1.10 -5.45 3.59
N TYR A 319 0.66 -4.86 4.70
CA TYR A 319 -0.09 -3.61 4.70
C TYR A 319 0.89 -2.47 4.90
N ALA A 320 1.20 -1.74 3.83
CA ALA A 320 2.20 -0.68 3.84
C ALA A 320 1.53 0.70 3.88
N VAL A 321 1.63 1.36 5.02
CA VAL A 321 1.01 2.65 5.30
C VAL A 321 2.00 3.77 5.01
N SER A 322 1.65 4.66 4.10
CA SER A 322 2.50 5.79 3.73
C SER A 322 1.73 7.09 3.89
N ILE A 323 2.22 7.92 4.81
CA ILE A 323 1.64 9.24 5.11
C ILE A 323 2.31 10.36 4.28
N MET A 324 3.39 10.05 3.56
CA MET A 324 4.09 10.98 2.68
C MET A 324 3.81 10.66 1.20
N ASP A 325 3.46 11.66 0.38
CA ASP A 325 3.49 11.62 -1.10
C ASP A 325 4.84 11.13 -1.63
N GLY A 326 4.76 10.33 -2.68
CA GLY A 326 5.90 9.68 -3.31
C GLY A 326 5.66 8.18 -3.39
N VAL A 327 5.98 7.57 -4.52
CA VAL A 327 6.25 6.12 -4.53
C VAL A 327 7.58 5.94 -3.80
N PRO A 328 7.77 4.91 -2.95
CA PRO A 328 9.09 4.66 -2.39
C PRO A 328 10.10 4.59 -3.55
N GLU A 329 11.02 5.54 -3.61
CA GLU A 329 12.13 5.50 -4.55
C GLU A 329 13.04 4.38 -4.03
N ASN A 330 13.16 3.28 -4.78
CA ASN A 330 13.98 2.10 -4.45
C ASN A 330 13.32 1.04 -3.55
N TRP A 331 12.17 0.50 -3.95
CA TRP A 331 11.72 -0.80 -3.45
C TRP A 331 11.47 -1.77 -4.61
N ASP A 332 12.04 -2.98 -4.49
CA ASP A 332 11.76 -4.09 -5.39
C ASP A 332 10.58 -4.87 -4.85
N ARG A 333 9.49 -4.96 -5.62
CA ARG A 333 8.29 -5.69 -5.19
C ARG A 333 8.68 -7.14 -4.86
N PRO A 334 8.46 -7.60 -3.61
CA PRO A 334 8.74 -8.98 -3.26
C PRO A 334 7.92 -9.91 -4.15
N GLU A 335 8.58 -10.92 -4.71
CA GLU A 335 7.93 -11.80 -5.66
C GLU A 335 6.76 -12.58 -5.04
N ASP A 336 6.92 -13.04 -3.80
CA ASP A 336 6.01 -13.97 -3.14
C ASP A 336 5.19 -13.34 -2.00
N ALA A 337 5.08 -12.01 -1.98
CA ALA A 337 4.22 -11.27 -1.07
C ALA A 337 3.22 -10.37 -1.81
N VAL A 338 2.02 -10.24 -1.26
CA VAL A 338 1.07 -9.21 -1.68
C VAL A 338 1.27 -7.98 -0.81
N VAL A 339 1.34 -6.82 -1.45
CA VAL A 339 1.53 -5.53 -0.78
C VAL A 339 0.29 -4.66 -1.01
N HIS A 340 -0.37 -4.28 0.07
CA HIS A 340 -1.51 -3.37 0.10
C HIS A 340 -1.01 -1.97 0.47
N PHE A 341 -1.03 -1.06 -0.51
CA PHE A 341 -0.59 0.31 -0.29
C PHE A 341 -1.72 1.18 0.27
N ILE A 342 -1.60 1.56 1.54
CA ILE A 342 -2.52 2.48 2.20
C ILE A 342 -1.85 3.86 2.23
N ARG A 343 -2.14 4.65 1.21
CA ARG A 343 -1.56 6.00 1.04
C ARG A 343 -2.61 7.06 1.24
N THR A 344 -2.30 8.11 1.97
CA THR A 344 -3.18 9.28 2.06
C THR A 344 -3.23 10.02 0.71
N PRO A 345 -4.41 10.23 0.10
CA PRO A 345 -4.57 11.17 -1.00
C PRO A 345 -4.70 12.62 -0.50
N TRP A 346 -4.95 12.83 0.79
CA TRP A 346 -5.18 14.15 1.38
C TRP A 346 -3.88 14.82 1.77
N GLN A 347 -3.84 16.14 1.57
CA GLN A 347 -2.76 16.97 2.09
C GLN A 347 -3.02 17.23 3.57
N PHE A 348 -2.05 16.84 4.39
CA PHE A 348 -2.04 17.18 5.81
C PHE A 348 -1.21 18.43 6.06
N GLY A 349 -1.17 18.85 7.32
CA GLY A 349 -0.44 20.03 7.76
C GLY A 349 1.10 19.92 7.63
N PRO A 350 1.83 20.85 8.25
CA PRO A 350 3.28 20.75 8.38
C PRO A 350 3.71 19.41 8.98
N LEU A 351 4.84 18.88 8.51
CA LEU A 351 5.33 17.56 8.95
C LEU A 351 5.64 17.51 10.44
N LEU A 352 6.04 18.62 11.06
CA LEU A 352 6.55 18.62 12.43
C LEU A 352 5.65 19.39 13.42
N ASP A 353 4.45 19.78 12.99
CA ASP A 353 3.53 20.55 13.83
C ASP A 353 2.33 19.69 14.23
N PHE A 354 2.21 19.44 15.54
CA PHE A 354 1.23 18.54 16.12
C PHE A 354 0.01 19.33 16.58
N PHE A 355 -1.13 19.04 15.94
CA PHE A 355 -2.41 19.68 16.22
C PHE A 355 -3.42 18.62 16.70
N PRO A 356 -3.64 18.46 18.01
CA PRO A 356 -4.57 17.47 18.56
C PRO A 356 -5.98 17.53 17.95
N ASP A 357 -6.49 18.73 17.65
CA ASP A 357 -7.81 18.91 17.03
C ASP A 357 -7.92 18.26 15.63
N LEU A 358 -6.79 18.00 14.96
CA LEU A 358 -6.74 17.30 13.67
C LEU A 358 -6.56 15.78 13.81
N SER A 359 -6.15 15.27 14.98
CA SER A 359 -5.88 13.83 15.18
C SER A 359 -7.10 12.97 14.87
N ALA A 360 -8.27 13.33 15.39
CA ALA A 360 -9.53 12.62 15.09
C ALA A 360 -9.88 12.64 13.59
N THR A 361 -9.56 13.74 12.90
CA THR A 361 -9.73 13.84 11.44
C THR A 361 -8.79 12.86 10.73
N TYR A 362 -7.52 12.80 11.11
CA TYR A 362 -6.54 11.90 10.48
C TYR A 362 -6.84 10.43 10.74
N VAL A 363 -7.25 10.07 11.97
CA VAL A 363 -7.76 8.73 12.30
C VAL A 363 -8.88 8.36 11.33
N ARG A 364 -9.91 9.20 11.23
CA ARG A 364 -11.07 8.93 10.37
C ARG A 364 -10.68 8.78 8.89
N LEU A 365 -9.73 9.57 8.41
CA LEU A 365 -9.20 9.44 7.05
C LEU A 365 -8.40 8.14 6.85
N GLY A 366 -7.66 7.70 7.87
CA GLY A 366 -6.98 6.40 7.91
C GLY A 366 -7.96 5.24 7.81
N GLU A 367 -9.09 5.32 8.53
CA GLU A 367 -10.16 4.33 8.45
C GLU A 367 -10.76 4.27 7.03
N ILE A 368 -11.18 5.43 6.50
CA ILE A 368 -11.77 5.53 5.15
C ILE A 368 -10.83 4.96 4.11
N ARG A 369 -9.55 5.34 4.16
CA ARG A 369 -8.58 4.90 3.16
C ARG A 369 -8.33 3.41 3.24
N THR A 370 -8.23 2.84 4.43
CA THR A 370 -8.08 1.39 4.61
C THR A 370 -9.28 0.65 4.04
N ARG A 371 -10.50 1.09 4.33
CA ARG A 371 -11.73 0.49 3.79
C ARG A 371 -11.81 0.58 2.27
N GLN A 372 -11.32 1.66 1.65
CA GLN A 372 -11.20 1.76 0.19
C GLN A 372 -10.20 0.74 -0.37
N VAL A 373 -9.02 0.60 0.25
CA VAL A 373 -8.00 -0.37 -0.16
C VAL A 373 -8.48 -1.82 0.01
N LEU A 374 -9.30 -2.09 1.02
CA LEU A 374 -9.95 -3.39 1.24
C LEU A 374 -11.15 -3.63 0.30
N GLY A 375 -11.52 -2.67 -0.55
CA GLY A 375 -12.64 -2.78 -1.49
C GLY A 375 -14.02 -2.70 -0.85
N GLU A 376 -14.13 -2.13 0.35
CA GLU A 376 -15.38 -1.94 1.09
C GLU A 376 -16.03 -0.60 0.81
N LEU A 377 -15.23 0.38 0.39
CA LEU A 377 -15.65 1.70 -0.04
C LEU A 377 -15.07 1.99 -1.43
N GLY A 378 -15.82 2.72 -2.24
CA GLY A 378 -15.35 3.36 -3.45
C GLY A 378 -14.86 4.78 -3.19
N GLY A 379 -14.64 5.51 -4.28
CA GLY A 379 -14.05 6.86 -4.24
C GLY A 379 -12.54 6.82 -4.06
N TYR A 380 -11.90 7.99 -4.21
CA TYR A 380 -10.48 8.16 -3.94
C TYR A 380 -10.27 9.23 -2.86
N TYR A 381 -10.94 10.38 -2.97
CA TYR A 381 -10.90 11.44 -1.95
C TYR A 381 -12.08 11.42 -0.98
N PHE A 382 -13.17 10.73 -1.33
CA PHE A 382 -14.39 10.66 -0.54
C PHE A 382 -14.81 9.20 -0.32
N ALA A 383 -15.53 8.95 0.77
CA ALA A 383 -16.09 7.64 1.04
C ALA A 383 -17.42 7.46 0.29
N LEU A 384 -17.41 6.64 -0.76
CA LEU A 384 -18.55 6.37 -1.63
C LEU A 384 -18.86 4.86 -1.68
N PRO A 385 -20.00 4.43 -2.24
CA PRO A 385 -20.26 3.02 -2.51
C PRO A 385 -19.31 2.48 -3.58
N VAL A 386 -18.92 1.20 -3.46
CA VAL A 386 -17.94 0.54 -4.35
C VAL A 386 -18.40 0.51 -5.81
N ASP A 387 -19.71 0.48 -6.05
CA ASP A 387 -20.34 0.36 -7.35
C ASP A 387 -20.72 1.70 -7.99
N VAL A 388 -20.35 2.83 -7.37
CA VAL A 388 -20.68 4.15 -7.90
C VAL A 388 -20.02 4.38 -9.26
N ASN A 389 -20.78 4.90 -10.23
CA ASN A 389 -20.31 5.06 -11.60
C ASN A 389 -20.45 6.50 -12.10
N PHE A 390 -19.32 7.17 -12.26
CA PHE A 390 -19.23 8.53 -12.80
C PHE A 390 -18.72 8.59 -14.25
N SER A 391 -18.71 7.48 -15.00
CA SER A 391 -18.18 7.43 -16.37
C SER A 391 -18.82 8.44 -17.34
N TRP A 392 -20.03 8.90 -17.04
CA TRP A 392 -20.72 9.95 -17.79
C TRP A 392 -20.08 11.34 -17.62
N LEU A 393 -19.31 11.56 -16.55
CA LEU A 393 -18.43 12.73 -16.34
C LEU A 393 -17.01 12.50 -16.90
N GLY A 394 -16.74 11.33 -17.49
CA GLY A 394 -15.44 10.99 -18.03
C GLY A 394 -15.38 11.09 -19.55
N GLY A 395 -14.17 11.32 -20.07
CA GLY A 395 -13.91 11.25 -21.51
C GLY A 395 -14.85 12.13 -22.36
N SER A 396 -15.28 11.59 -23.50
CA SER A 396 -16.19 12.28 -24.41
C SER A 396 -17.63 12.41 -23.88
N GLN A 397 -18.02 11.64 -22.85
CA GLN A 397 -19.38 11.71 -22.29
C GLN A 397 -19.60 13.02 -21.54
N LEU A 398 -18.57 13.51 -20.84
CA LEU A 398 -18.60 14.83 -20.23
C LEU A 398 -18.92 15.92 -21.27
N VAL A 399 -18.23 15.90 -22.40
CA VAL A 399 -18.42 16.87 -23.48
C VAL A 399 -19.84 16.80 -24.02
N LYS A 400 -20.37 15.59 -24.25
CA LYS A 400 -21.76 15.39 -24.70
C LYS A 400 -22.77 15.93 -23.68
N TRP A 401 -22.55 15.69 -22.40
CA TRP A 401 -23.43 16.15 -21.34
C TRP A 401 -23.42 17.68 -21.21
N LEU A 402 -22.24 18.30 -21.24
CA LEU A 402 -22.08 19.76 -21.25
C LEU A 402 -22.74 20.41 -22.49
N ALA A 403 -22.78 19.73 -23.63
CA ALA A 403 -23.42 20.25 -24.84
C ALA A 403 -24.96 20.27 -24.78
N THR A 404 -25.59 19.65 -23.77
CA THR A 404 -27.06 19.56 -23.66
C THR A 404 -27.73 20.88 -23.24
N ASP A 405 -26.99 21.83 -22.68
CA ASP A 405 -27.51 23.11 -22.22
C ASP A 405 -26.82 24.29 -22.93
N PRO A 406 -27.57 25.31 -23.40
CA PRO A 406 -27.01 26.47 -24.08
C PRO A 406 -25.97 27.24 -23.25
N VAL A 407 -26.06 27.21 -21.91
CA VAL A 407 -25.11 27.90 -21.02
C VAL A 407 -23.75 27.21 -21.02
N THR A 408 -23.73 25.88 -21.08
CA THR A 408 -22.49 25.07 -20.98
C THR A 408 -21.97 24.62 -22.34
N ALA A 409 -22.78 24.69 -23.41
CA ALA A 409 -22.40 24.31 -24.77
C ALA A 409 -21.13 25.03 -25.31
N PRO A 410 -20.85 26.31 -25.01
CA PRO A 410 -19.59 26.94 -25.42
C PRO A 410 -18.35 26.26 -24.81
N ILE A 411 -18.44 25.82 -23.55
CA ILE A 411 -17.36 25.08 -22.87
C ILE A 411 -17.19 23.71 -23.50
N ALA A 412 -18.30 23.01 -23.79
CA ALA A 412 -18.28 21.73 -24.48
C ALA A 412 -17.59 21.83 -25.85
N ALA A 413 -17.90 22.87 -26.63
CA ALA A 413 -17.27 23.10 -27.92
C ALA A 413 -15.75 23.31 -27.79
N LEU A 414 -15.29 24.10 -26.82
CA LEU A 414 -13.86 24.30 -26.56
C LEU A 414 -13.17 23.03 -26.08
N LEU A 415 -13.83 22.17 -25.32
CA LEU A 415 -13.27 20.87 -24.91
C LEU A 415 -13.05 19.90 -26.08
N THR A 416 -13.61 20.16 -27.26
CA THR A 416 -13.29 19.38 -28.48
C THR A 416 -12.03 19.87 -29.20
N ASP A 417 -11.49 21.04 -28.86
CA ASP A 417 -10.20 21.51 -29.36
C ASP A 417 -9.08 20.65 -28.76
N LEU A 418 -8.26 20.04 -29.61
CA LEU A 418 -7.26 19.05 -29.17
C LEU A 418 -6.31 19.59 -28.08
N PRO A 419 -5.72 20.79 -28.21
CA PRO A 419 -4.90 21.36 -27.13
C PRO A 419 -5.64 21.59 -25.81
N VAL A 420 -6.89 22.07 -25.84
CA VAL A 420 -7.71 22.21 -24.62
C VAL A 420 -8.03 20.85 -24.02
N TRP A 421 -8.39 19.87 -24.85
CA TRP A 421 -8.68 18.51 -24.42
C TRP A 421 -7.49 17.87 -23.73
N LEU A 422 -6.30 17.98 -24.31
CA LEU A 422 -5.06 17.45 -23.72
C LEU A 422 -4.73 18.14 -22.39
N ALA A 423 -4.92 19.47 -22.31
CA ALA A 423 -4.71 20.21 -21.07
C ALA A 423 -5.69 19.78 -19.97
N TRP A 424 -6.98 19.65 -20.30
CA TRP A 424 -8.01 19.12 -19.39
C TRP A 424 -7.67 17.71 -18.91
N GLN A 425 -7.32 16.81 -19.83
CA GLN A 425 -6.95 15.44 -19.50
C GLN A 425 -5.74 15.37 -18.57
N GLN A 426 -4.68 16.13 -18.87
CA GLN A 426 -3.51 16.19 -17.99
C GLN A 426 -3.85 16.77 -16.62
N TRP A 427 -4.72 17.77 -16.57
CA TRP A 427 -5.13 18.41 -15.32
C TRP A 427 -5.94 17.46 -14.43
N ILE A 428 -6.93 16.76 -15.00
CA ILE A 428 -7.79 15.86 -14.22
C ILE A 428 -7.07 14.58 -13.78
N ARG A 429 -6.13 14.07 -14.60
CA ARG A 429 -5.33 12.88 -14.26
C ARG A 429 -4.48 13.05 -13.00
N ARG A 430 -4.17 14.29 -12.59
CA ARG A 430 -3.40 14.56 -11.36
C ARG A 430 -4.16 14.20 -10.09
N ASP A 431 -5.49 14.24 -10.15
CA ASP A 431 -6.39 13.96 -9.02
C ASP A 431 -7.12 12.62 -9.20
N ALA A 432 -6.80 11.86 -10.25
CA ALA A 432 -7.41 10.55 -10.46
C ALA A 432 -6.67 9.49 -9.63
N ASP A 433 -7.41 8.49 -9.19
CA ASP A 433 -6.84 7.25 -8.67
C ASP A 433 -5.75 6.75 -9.64
N PRO A 434 -4.49 6.56 -9.17
CA PRO A 434 -3.38 6.10 -9.98
C PRO A 434 -3.69 4.83 -10.80
N GLU A 435 -4.53 3.94 -10.27
CA GLU A 435 -4.92 2.68 -10.92
C GLU A 435 -5.98 2.88 -12.02
N GLN A 436 -6.80 3.95 -11.92
CA GLN A 436 -7.93 4.17 -12.82
C GLN A 436 -7.80 5.42 -13.71
N LYS A 437 -6.69 6.18 -13.62
CA LYS A 437 -6.48 7.48 -14.28
C LYS A 437 -6.64 7.50 -15.80
N GLU A 438 -6.47 6.36 -16.47
CA GLU A 438 -6.64 6.22 -17.93
C GLU A 438 -8.07 5.82 -18.34
N THR A 439 -8.92 5.43 -17.39
CA THR A 439 -10.28 4.97 -17.67
C THR A 439 -11.29 6.11 -17.66
N ALA A 440 -12.37 6.00 -18.43
CA ALA A 440 -13.45 6.99 -18.39
C ALA A 440 -14.12 7.05 -17.01
N ALA A 441 -14.27 5.91 -16.31
CA ALA A 441 -14.82 5.86 -14.97
C ALA A 441 -13.94 6.63 -13.97
N GLY A 442 -12.63 6.36 -13.95
CA GLY A 442 -11.68 7.04 -13.08
C GLY A 442 -11.58 8.55 -13.36
N GLN A 443 -11.61 8.96 -14.64
CA GLN A 443 -11.65 10.38 -15.00
C GLN A 443 -12.95 11.06 -14.57
N GLY A 444 -14.07 10.36 -14.68
CA GLY A 444 -15.37 10.87 -14.21
C GLY A 444 -15.42 11.03 -12.70
N LEU A 445 -14.90 10.05 -11.96
CA LEU A 445 -14.74 10.12 -10.50
C LEU A 445 -13.83 11.29 -10.10
N ALA A 446 -12.66 11.42 -10.75
CA ALA A 446 -11.76 12.53 -10.51
C ALA A 446 -12.43 13.89 -10.80
N THR A 447 -13.29 13.98 -11.81
CA THR A 447 -14.04 15.20 -12.14
C THR A 447 -14.98 15.61 -11.01
N ILE A 448 -15.79 14.67 -10.49
CA ILE A 448 -16.75 14.98 -9.42
C ILE A 448 -16.07 15.21 -8.08
N GLU A 449 -15.06 14.41 -7.72
CA GLU A 449 -14.33 14.57 -6.46
C GLU A 449 -13.48 15.84 -6.46
N ARG A 450 -12.91 16.25 -7.60
CA ARG A 450 -12.20 17.53 -7.69
C ARG A 450 -13.15 18.71 -7.50
N LEU A 451 -14.35 18.66 -8.09
CA LEU A 451 -15.39 19.66 -7.82
C LEU A 451 -15.75 19.69 -6.33
N ALA A 452 -16.00 18.54 -5.71
CA ALA A 452 -16.31 18.43 -4.29
C ALA A 452 -15.20 18.99 -3.39
N ARG A 453 -13.92 18.71 -3.72
CA ARG A 453 -12.75 19.27 -3.02
C ARG A 453 -12.65 20.78 -3.13
N LEU A 454 -12.84 21.34 -4.33
CA LEU A 454 -12.80 22.80 -4.53
C LEU A 454 -13.91 23.52 -3.75
N LEU A 455 -15.05 22.86 -3.58
CA LEU A 455 -16.18 23.35 -2.79
C LEU A 455 -16.06 22.97 -1.31
N ASP A 456 -14.99 22.28 -0.91
CA ASP A 456 -14.74 21.87 0.47
C ASP A 456 -15.97 21.15 1.08
N VAL A 457 -16.46 20.16 0.32
CA VAL A 457 -17.43 19.17 0.78
C VAL A 457 -16.75 18.28 1.84
N ASP A 458 -17.47 17.93 2.90
CA ASP A 458 -16.91 17.18 4.01
C ASP A 458 -16.48 15.77 3.56
N LYS A 459 -15.17 15.50 3.67
CA LYS A 459 -14.52 14.24 3.29
C LYS A 459 -14.65 13.13 4.33
N LEU A 460 -15.12 13.44 5.55
CA LEU A 460 -15.24 12.48 6.64
C LEU A 460 -16.57 11.71 6.64
N VAL A 461 -17.53 12.20 5.85
CA VAL A 461 -18.87 11.63 5.68
C VAL A 461 -18.84 10.52 4.63
N GLU A 462 -19.53 9.42 4.94
CA GLU A 462 -19.88 8.38 3.97
C GLU A 462 -21.14 8.80 3.23
N TYR A 463 -21.04 8.96 1.92
CA TYR A 463 -22.17 9.36 1.07
C TYR A 463 -22.66 8.18 0.24
N ASP A 464 -23.93 8.23 -0.15
CA ASP A 464 -24.40 7.60 -1.38
C ASP A 464 -24.30 8.58 -2.56
N LEU A 465 -24.63 8.13 -3.77
CA LEU A 465 -24.55 8.98 -4.96
C LEU A 465 -25.42 10.25 -4.84
N THR A 466 -26.64 10.11 -4.33
CA THR A 466 -27.61 11.20 -4.25
C THR A 466 -27.16 12.25 -3.25
N THR A 467 -26.87 11.83 -2.01
CA THR A 467 -26.39 12.68 -0.92
C THR A 467 -25.05 13.34 -1.24
N PHE A 468 -24.16 12.69 -1.99
CA PHE A 468 -22.92 13.30 -2.44
C PHE A 468 -23.17 14.44 -3.43
N ILE A 469 -24.06 14.24 -4.39
CA ILE A 469 -24.42 15.28 -5.36
C ILE A 469 -25.16 16.45 -4.67
N GLU A 470 -26.07 16.16 -3.73
CA GLU A 470 -26.74 17.18 -2.93
C GLU A 470 -25.75 18.00 -2.10
N ALA A 471 -24.75 17.36 -1.49
CA ALA A 471 -23.69 18.04 -0.75
C ALA A 471 -22.87 18.97 -1.66
N ILE A 472 -22.48 18.51 -2.85
CA ILE A 472 -21.78 19.32 -3.86
C ILE A 472 -22.62 20.52 -4.30
N VAL A 473 -23.90 20.31 -4.63
CA VAL A 473 -24.78 21.38 -5.10
C VAL A 473 -25.06 22.39 -3.98
N THR A 474 -25.22 21.93 -2.74
CA THR A 474 -25.39 22.79 -1.56
C THR A 474 -24.14 23.63 -1.31
N ALA A 475 -22.97 23.00 -1.24
CA ALA A 475 -21.70 23.71 -1.10
C ALA A 475 -21.47 24.71 -2.25
N GLY A 476 -21.88 24.35 -3.47
CA GLY A 476 -21.81 25.22 -4.64
C GLY A 476 -22.73 26.46 -4.60
N LYS A 477 -23.83 26.41 -3.84
CA LYS A 477 -24.71 27.58 -3.59
C LYS A 477 -24.03 28.59 -2.66
N GLU A 478 -23.26 28.11 -1.69
CA GLU A 478 -22.60 28.91 -0.65
C GLU A 478 -21.23 29.43 -1.11
N LYS A 479 -20.46 28.59 -1.82
CA LYS A 479 -19.06 28.84 -2.19
C LYS A 479 -18.90 29.06 -3.70
N ARG A 480 -19.92 29.63 -4.35
CA ARG A 480 -19.92 29.84 -5.82
C ARG A 480 -18.72 30.64 -6.32
N ASP A 481 -18.20 31.54 -5.50
CA ASP A 481 -17.07 32.40 -5.83
C ASP A 481 -15.72 31.66 -5.88
N MET A 482 -15.67 30.40 -5.41
CA MET A 482 -14.49 29.53 -5.52
C MET A 482 -14.28 28.99 -6.94
N LEU A 483 -15.29 29.08 -7.81
CA LEU A 483 -15.23 28.60 -9.18
C LEU A 483 -15.29 29.76 -10.17
N PRO A 484 -14.53 29.71 -11.28
CA PRO A 484 -14.54 30.78 -12.25
C PRO A 484 -15.90 30.88 -12.94
N MET A 485 -16.44 32.10 -12.97
CA MET A 485 -17.71 32.44 -13.60
C MET A 485 -17.45 33.44 -14.74
N PRO A 486 -17.25 32.97 -15.98
CA PRO A 486 -16.90 33.85 -17.10
C PRO A 486 -18.06 34.80 -17.42
N THR A 487 -17.75 36.10 -17.53
CA THR A 487 -18.68 37.14 -17.97
C THR A 487 -18.45 37.44 -19.44
N GLY A 488 -19.08 36.65 -20.33
CA GLY A 488 -19.01 36.83 -21.79
C GLY A 488 -18.54 35.59 -22.55
N THR A 489 -18.11 35.77 -23.79
CA THR A 489 -17.67 34.65 -24.66
C THR A 489 -16.37 34.04 -24.14
N ILE A 490 -16.42 32.75 -23.82
CA ILE A 490 -15.25 31.99 -23.37
C ILE A 490 -14.33 31.75 -24.57
N SER A 491 -13.08 32.19 -24.48
CA SER A 491 -12.07 31.98 -25.52
C SER A 491 -11.21 30.75 -25.21
N ARG A 492 -10.54 30.20 -26.22
CA ARG A 492 -9.54 29.12 -26.06
C ARG A 492 -8.43 29.50 -25.08
N THR A 493 -7.93 30.73 -25.15
CA THR A 493 -6.89 31.25 -24.25
C THR A 493 -7.37 31.30 -22.81
N TYR A 494 -8.61 31.74 -22.57
CA TYR A 494 -9.19 31.76 -21.23
C TYR A 494 -9.33 30.34 -20.67
N MET A 495 -9.82 29.41 -21.48
CA MET A 495 -10.02 28.01 -21.10
C MET A 495 -8.71 27.33 -20.67
N LEU A 496 -7.63 27.52 -21.45
CA LEU A 496 -6.32 26.96 -21.12
C LEU A 496 -5.73 27.53 -19.81
N ALA A 497 -6.09 28.76 -19.45
CA ALA A 497 -5.68 29.38 -18.20
C ALA A 497 -6.57 29.02 -17.00
N ASN A 498 -7.82 28.58 -17.23
CA ASN A 498 -8.84 28.34 -16.20
C ASN A 498 -9.59 27.04 -16.48
N LEU A 499 -8.90 25.89 -16.43
CA LEU A 499 -9.49 24.58 -16.75
C LEU A 499 -10.63 24.19 -15.79
N ASP A 500 -10.62 24.72 -14.58
CA ASP A 500 -11.66 24.61 -13.56
C ASP A 500 -13.01 25.23 -13.96
N VAL A 501 -13.08 26.05 -15.02
CA VAL A 501 -14.36 26.50 -15.60
C VAL A 501 -15.23 25.34 -16.11
N VAL A 502 -14.63 24.19 -16.45
CA VAL A 502 -15.36 22.95 -16.74
C VAL A 502 -16.16 22.51 -15.52
N LEU A 503 -15.58 22.63 -14.32
CA LEU A 503 -16.23 22.23 -13.08
C LEU A 503 -17.38 23.19 -12.73
N SER A 504 -17.25 24.49 -13.04
CA SER A 504 -18.38 25.44 -12.96
C SER A 504 -19.56 24.99 -13.83
N ALA A 505 -19.27 24.49 -15.05
CA ALA A 505 -20.28 23.99 -15.97
C ALA A 505 -20.94 22.70 -15.45
N VAL A 506 -20.15 21.78 -14.90
CA VAL A 506 -20.64 20.57 -14.24
C VAL A 506 -21.58 20.92 -13.07
N LEU A 507 -21.14 21.80 -12.16
CA LEU A 507 -21.94 22.25 -11.02
C LEU A 507 -23.27 22.88 -11.45
N PHE A 508 -23.26 23.69 -12.53
CA PHE A 508 -24.46 24.31 -13.08
C PHE A 508 -25.48 23.25 -13.54
N LEU A 509 -25.04 22.23 -14.27
CA LEU A 509 -25.91 21.16 -14.75
C LEU A 509 -26.38 20.24 -13.63
N LEU A 510 -25.55 19.93 -12.64
CA LEU A 510 -25.95 19.21 -11.43
C LEU A 510 -27.07 19.96 -10.71
N SER A 511 -26.89 21.26 -10.50
CA SER A 511 -27.87 22.13 -9.83
C SER A 511 -29.21 22.21 -10.57
N LYS A 512 -29.20 22.09 -11.90
CA LYS A 512 -30.42 22.04 -12.72
C LYS A 512 -31.09 20.66 -12.69
N SER A 513 -30.28 19.61 -12.66
CA SER A 513 -30.76 18.22 -12.64
C SER A 513 -31.38 17.86 -11.28
N GLU A 514 -30.83 18.37 -10.17
CA GLU A 514 -31.37 18.24 -8.82
C GLU A 514 -32.79 18.82 -8.76
N LYS A 515 -32.98 20.05 -9.27
CA LYS A 515 -34.29 20.72 -9.35
C LYS A 515 -35.32 20.01 -10.22
N THR A 516 -34.89 19.07 -11.08
CA THR A 516 -35.77 18.33 -11.99
C THR A 516 -35.90 16.85 -11.63
N SER A 517 -35.33 16.41 -10.49
CA SER A 517 -35.35 15.01 -10.00
C SER A 517 -34.84 14.00 -11.05
N ARG A 518 -33.80 14.38 -11.81
CA ARG A 518 -33.21 13.54 -12.87
C ARG A 518 -31.91 12.84 -12.47
N ILE A 519 -31.44 13.06 -11.24
CA ILE A 519 -30.27 12.43 -10.64
C ILE A 519 -30.71 11.22 -9.85
#